data_AF-A0A7Y3KSE0-F1
#
_entry.id   AF-A0A7Y3KSE0-F1
#
_cell.length_a   1.000
_cell.length_b   1.000
_cell.length_c   1.000
_cell.angle_alpha   90.00
_cell.angle_beta   90.00
_cell.angle_gamma   90.00
#
_symmetry.space_group_name_H-M   'P 1'
#
loop_
_entity.id
_entity.type
_entity.pdbx_description
1 polymer ?
#
loop_
_entity_poly.entity_id
_entity_poly.type
_entity_poly.pdbx_seq_one_letter_code
_entity_poly.pdbx_strand_id
1 'polypeptide(L)'
;MSRRGEFDSLLRWYPRAWRERYAQEFVSYLEDTLCGAAPTRRFRASIALAGLRERSHDLGLVGTRRSASDQTRAGSLVVLGSWSLMVVAGSVLVKTAEHFAAAMPPSARSGAQLAYDAIAAAAVIAAAFFVAGALIVVPSFFRFIRSGGWVGVRTNVLRSLFALALTTTGLLALASWAHHLTAHQRNGGDPWYSGIVLTFALIAVATVALWTLSVFDVVRRLELTSRVLRIESTFAQGVAAMVIAISVAAGVWWHQVGEHAPWFLQGSPHGASASPITLPLILVGSAMAVSSLLAMLGVLRIVSAQHRLEAAARAH
;
A
#
# COMPACT_ATOMS: atom_id res chain seq x y z
N MET A 1 10.85 14.84 30.67
CA MET A 1 9.76 13.90 30.34
C MET A 1 9.65 12.89 31.46
N SER A 2 8.49 12.74 32.11
CA SER A 2 8.30 11.71 33.14
C SER A 2 8.31 10.31 32.51
N ARG A 3 8.87 9.29 33.20
CA ARG A 3 8.89 7.90 32.70
C ARG A 3 7.51 7.40 32.28
N ARG A 4 6.48 7.80 33.02
CA ARG A 4 5.08 7.52 32.70
C ARG A 4 4.69 7.99 31.30
N GLY A 5 5.13 9.19 30.90
CA GLY A 5 4.91 9.71 29.55
C GLY A 5 5.64 8.93 28.46
N GLU A 6 6.78 8.29 28.78
CA GLU A 6 7.48 7.41 27.83
C GLU A 6 6.72 6.09 27.63
N PHE A 7 6.17 5.48 28.69
CA PHE A 7 5.33 4.29 28.58
C PHE A 7 4.00 4.57 27.90
N ASP A 8 3.35 5.70 28.19
CA ASP A 8 2.14 6.15 27.48
C ASP A 8 2.41 6.31 25.98
N SER A 9 3.61 6.76 25.63
CA SER A 9 4.04 6.89 24.23
C SER A 9 4.11 5.55 23.51
N LEU A 10 4.55 4.48 24.20
CA LEU A 10 4.64 3.11 23.69
C LEU A 10 3.27 2.44 23.62
N LEU A 11 2.38 2.73 24.56
CA LEU A 11 1.01 2.22 24.53
C LEU A 11 0.22 2.72 23.33
N ARG A 12 0.61 3.83 22.70
CA ARG A 12 -0.04 4.34 21.48
C ARG A 12 -0.05 3.33 20.32
N TRP A 13 0.76 2.27 20.36
CA TRP A 13 0.71 1.16 19.40
C TRP A 13 -0.44 0.18 19.62
N TYR A 14 -1.08 0.17 20.80
CA TYR A 14 -2.22 -0.71 21.10
C TYR A 14 -3.57 -0.07 20.72
N PRO A 15 -4.62 -0.87 20.46
CA PRO A 15 -5.98 -0.39 20.24
C PRO A 15 -6.51 0.42 21.43
N ARG A 16 -7.46 1.32 21.20
CA ARG A 16 -8.05 2.14 22.27
C ARG A 16 -8.78 1.29 23.31
N ALA A 17 -9.61 0.35 22.88
CA ALA A 17 -10.34 -0.55 23.79
C ALA A 17 -9.40 -1.41 24.64
N TRP A 18 -8.31 -1.91 24.04
CA TRP A 18 -7.27 -2.64 24.77
C TRP A 18 -6.62 -1.76 25.84
N ARG A 19 -6.25 -0.52 25.49
CA ARG A 19 -5.65 0.43 26.44
C ARG A 19 -6.61 0.78 27.58
N GLU A 20 -7.88 1.02 27.28
CA GLU A 20 -8.88 1.33 28.30
C GLU A 20 -9.01 0.21 29.34
N ARG A 21 -8.76 -1.04 28.93
CA ARG A 21 -8.87 -2.21 29.82
C ARG A 21 -7.57 -2.62 30.51
N TYR A 22 -6.44 -2.57 29.79
CA TYR A 22 -5.19 -3.20 30.23
C TYR A 22 -4.02 -2.22 30.36
N ALA A 23 -4.17 -0.94 30.01
CA ALA A 23 -3.03 0.00 30.01
C ALA A 23 -2.38 0.14 31.38
N GLN A 24 -3.19 0.25 32.44
CA GLN A 24 -2.66 0.45 33.80
C GLN A 24 -1.87 -0.77 34.27
N GLU A 25 -2.46 -1.96 34.14
CA GLU A 25 -1.81 -3.23 34.48
C GLU A 25 -0.51 -3.42 33.69
N PHE A 26 -0.52 -3.10 32.40
CA PHE A 26 0.66 -3.23 31.55
C PHE A 26 1.75 -2.24 31.94
N VAL A 27 1.43 -1.00 32.28
CA VAL A 27 2.42 -0.02 32.76
C VAL A 27 3.06 -0.49 34.06
N SER A 28 2.27 -1.00 35.01
CA SER A 28 2.79 -1.57 36.25
C SER A 28 3.73 -2.75 35.98
N TYR A 29 3.34 -3.67 35.08
CA TYR A 29 4.19 -4.77 34.66
C TYR A 29 5.52 -4.30 34.03
N LEU A 30 5.49 -3.24 33.21
CA LEU A 30 6.71 -2.66 32.62
C LEU A 30 7.63 -2.02 33.67
N GLU A 31 7.05 -1.34 34.65
CA GLU A 31 7.80 -0.72 35.77
C GLU A 31 8.52 -1.78 36.60
N ASP A 32 7.82 -2.87 36.93
CA ASP A 32 8.37 -4.01 37.69
C ASP A 32 9.46 -4.74 36.89
N THR A 33 9.23 -4.99 35.59
CA THR A 33 10.16 -5.76 34.75
C THR A 33 11.47 -5.00 34.49
N LEU A 34 11.39 -3.66 34.36
CA LEU A 34 12.57 -2.86 34.04
C LEU A 34 13.38 -2.47 35.27
N CYS A 35 12.88 -2.64 36.51
CA CYS A 35 13.55 -2.26 37.76
C CYS A 35 14.17 -0.85 37.72
N GLY A 36 13.50 0.08 37.02
CA GLY A 36 13.97 1.46 36.84
C GLY A 36 15.00 1.69 35.71
N ALA A 37 15.40 0.66 34.96
CA ALA A 37 16.23 0.79 33.77
C ALA A 37 15.43 1.38 32.58
N ALA A 38 16.14 2.05 31.67
CA ALA A 38 15.53 2.58 30.46
C ALA A 38 15.23 1.46 29.44
N PRO A 39 14.06 1.46 28.77
CA PRO A 39 13.72 0.42 27.80
C PRO A 39 14.64 0.48 26.58
N THR A 40 15.29 -0.64 26.28
CA THR A 40 16.17 -0.79 25.12
C THR A 40 15.40 -0.63 23.80
N ARG A 41 16.09 -0.27 22.71
CA ARG A 41 15.45 -0.11 21.39
C ARG A 41 14.76 -1.40 20.92
N ARG A 42 15.35 -2.58 21.19
CA ARG A 42 14.76 -3.89 20.88
C ARG A 42 13.45 -4.12 21.64
N PHE A 43 13.39 -3.73 22.91
CA PHE A 43 12.20 -3.84 23.74
C PHE A 43 11.08 -2.89 23.27
N ARG A 44 11.42 -1.66 22.88
CA ARG A 44 10.44 -0.74 22.27
C ARG A 44 9.86 -1.30 20.97
N ALA A 45 10.72 -1.90 20.14
CA ALA A 45 10.30 -2.54 18.90
C ALA A 45 9.37 -3.74 19.17
N SER A 46 9.66 -4.59 20.16
CA SER A 46 8.80 -5.73 20.50
C SER A 46 7.42 -5.29 21.03
N ILE A 47 7.35 -4.24 21.86
CA ILE A 47 6.07 -3.66 22.30
C ILE A 47 5.30 -3.08 21.11
N ALA A 48 5.97 -2.35 20.21
CA ALA A 48 5.33 -1.81 19.01
C ALA A 48 4.79 -2.94 18.12
N LEU A 49 5.55 -4.02 17.92
CA LEU A 49 5.13 -5.22 17.19
C LEU A 49 3.95 -5.93 17.86
N ALA A 50 3.96 -6.08 19.18
CA ALA A 50 2.86 -6.68 19.93
C ALA A 50 1.60 -5.82 19.85
N GLY A 51 1.71 -4.49 19.96
CA GLY A 51 0.61 -3.55 19.75
C GLY A 51 0.07 -3.59 18.33
N LEU A 52 0.93 -3.70 17.32
CA LEU A 52 0.53 -3.90 15.92
C LEU A 52 -0.19 -5.24 15.72
N ARG A 53 0.25 -6.31 16.37
CA ARG A 53 -0.44 -7.61 16.36
C ARG A 53 -1.81 -7.52 17.02
N GLU A 54 -1.94 -6.78 18.12
CA GLU A 54 -3.22 -6.59 18.79
C GLU A 54 -4.17 -5.71 17.98
N ARG A 55 -3.65 -4.67 17.32
CA ARG A 55 -4.38 -3.95 16.27
C ARG A 55 -4.77 -4.88 15.14
N SER A 56 -3.95 -5.85 14.81
CA SER A 56 -4.31 -6.85 13.81
C SER A 56 -5.52 -7.65 14.29
N HIS A 57 -5.53 -8.14 15.53
CA HIS A 57 -6.71 -8.78 16.11
C HIS A 57 -7.94 -7.86 16.13
N ASP A 58 -7.81 -6.62 16.58
CA ASP A 58 -8.89 -5.63 16.65
C ASP A 58 -9.38 -5.17 15.26
N LEU A 59 -8.55 -5.25 14.24
CA LEU A 59 -8.99 -5.04 12.86
C LEU A 59 -9.69 -6.27 12.28
N GLY A 60 -9.83 -7.36 13.05
CA GLY A 60 -10.28 -8.65 12.56
C GLY A 60 -9.28 -9.25 11.57
N LEU A 61 -8.02 -8.79 11.59
CA LEU A 61 -6.96 -9.39 10.80
C LEU A 61 -6.58 -10.80 11.31
N VAL A 62 -6.80 -11.07 12.59
CA VAL A 62 -6.55 -12.37 13.20
C VAL A 62 -7.73 -12.73 14.11
N GLY A 63 -8.39 -13.87 13.85
CA GLY A 63 -9.51 -14.40 14.65
C GLY A 63 -10.86 -14.46 13.92
N THR A 64 -11.76 -15.34 14.38
CA THR A 64 -13.03 -15.69 13.72
C THR A 64 -14.27 -14.99 14.28
N ARG A 65 -14.11 -14.11 15.28
CA ARG A 65 -15.21 -13.59 16.13
C ARG A 65 -16.09 -12.47 15.53
N ARG A 66 -15.88 -12.08 14.27
CA ARG A 66 -16.67 -11.02 13.61
C ARG A 66 -17.71 -11.57 12.64
N SER A 67 -18.76 -10.77 12.38
CA SER A 67 -19.76 -11.08 11.36
C SER A 67 -19.10 -11.31 10.00
N ALA A 68 -19.70 -12.15 9.15
CA ALA A 68 -19.15 -12.42 7.83
C ALA A 68 -19.09 -11.15 6.93
N SER A 69 -20.02 -10.22 7.13
CA SER A 69 -20.01 -8.92 6.45
C SER A 69 -18.80 -8.08 6.84
N ASP A 70 -18.46 -8.02 8.13
CA ASP A 70 -17.28 -7.29 8.61
C ASP A 70 -15.98 -7.92 8.11
N GLN A 71 -15.93 -9.26 8.05
CA GLN A 71 -14.75 -9.96 7.52
C GLN A 71 -14.57 -9.69 6.02
N THR A 72 -15.65 -9.69 5.23
CA THR A 72 -15.60 -9.36 3.79
C THR A 72 -15.12 -7.93 3.58
N ARG A 73 -15.63 -6.98 4.37
CA ARG A 73 -15.19 -5.58 4.36
C ARG A 73 -13.72 -5.45 4.73
N ALA A 74 -13.28 -6.10 5.81
CA ALA A 74 -11.89 -6.09 6.24
C ALA A 74 -10.96 -6.67 5.16
N GLY A 75 -11.35 -7.78 4.53
CA GLY A 75 -10.62 -8.38 3.41
C GLY A 75 -10.49 -7.42 2.23
N SER A 76 -11.59 -6.74 1.86
CA SER A 76 -11.60 -5.75 0.77
C SER A 76 -10.70 -4.54 1.07
N LEU A 77 -10.66 -4.07 2.32
CA LEU A 77 -9.75 -3.00 2.74
C LEU A 77 -8.27 -3.44 2.71
N VAL A 78 -7.98 -4.70 3.02
CA VAL A 78 -6.61 -5.25 2.87
C VAL A 78 -6.19 -5.26 1.40
N VAL A 79 -7.09 -5.68 0.49
CA VAL A 79 -6.83 -5.61 -0.96
C VAL A 79 -6.60 -4.16 -1.40
N LEU A 80 -7.38 -3.20 -0.92
CA LEU A 80 -7.18 -1.78 -1.23
C LEU A 80 -5.81 -1.27 -0.74
N GLY A 81 -5.39 -1.65 0.47
CA GLY A 81 -4.06 -1.32 0.98
C GLY A 81 -2.94 -1.96 0.14
N SER A 82 -3.13 -3.20 -0.28
CA SER A 82 -2.24 -3.91 -1.21
C SER A 82 -2.13 -3.17 -2.55
N TRP A 83 -3.26 -2.80 -3.15
CA TRP A 83 -3.30 -2.03 -4.40
C TRP A 83 -2.58 -0.69 -4.27
N SER A 84 -2.76 0.01 -3.16
CA SER A 84 -2.10 1.30 -2.92
C SER A 84 -0.58 1.16 -2.82
N LEU A 85 -0.09 0.09 -2.17
CA LEU A 85 1.34 -0.25 -2.17
C LEU A 85 1.84 -0.64 -3.57
N MET A 86 1.02 -1.37 -4.34
CA MET A 86 1.33 -1.73 -5.73
C MET A 86 1.46 -0.50 -6.63
N VAL A 87 0.59 0.51 -6.48
CA VAL A 87 0.67 1.77 -7.24
C VAL A 87 2.00 2.48 -6.98
N VAL A 88 2.45 2.52 -5.72
CA VAL A 88 3.76 3.12 -5.38
C VAL A 88 4.91 2.31 -6.00
N ALA A 89 4.94 1.00 -5.79
CA ALA A 89 6.02 0.14 -6.31
C ALA A 89 6.03 0.12 -7.85
N GLY A 90 4.87 0.02 -8.48
CA GLY A 90 4.67 0.05 -9.92
C GLY A 90 5.09 1.36 -10.55
N SER A 91 4.88 2.51 -9.88
CA SER A 91 5.37 3.81 -10.37
C SER A 91 6.91 3.85 -10.45
N VAL A 92 7.59 3.28 -9.45
CA VAL A 92 9.06 3.15 -9.47
C VAL A 92 9.51 2.18 -10.56
N LEU A 93 8.80 1.06 -10.73
CA LEU A 93 9.08 0.08 -11.78
C LEU A 93 8.96 0.70 -13.18
N VAL A 94 7.85 1.39 -13.47
CA VAL A 94 7.62 2.07 -14.76
C VAL A 94 8.74 3.08 -15.03
N LYS A 95 9.13 3.85 -14.01
CA LYS A 95 10.25 4.80 -14.16
C LYS A 95 11.57 4.08 -14.43
N THR A 96 11.82 2.95 -13.76
CA THR A 96 13.05 2.14 -13.97
C THR A 96 13.05 1.45 -15.33
N ALA A 97 11.87 1.11 -15.85
CA ALA A 97 11.71 0.47 -17.15
C ALA A 97 11.77 1.47 -18.32
N GLU A 98 11.87 2.77 -18.06
CA GLU A 98 11.89 3.77 -19.12
C GLU A 98 13.06 3.52 -20.10
N HIS A 99 12.75 3.38 -21.38
CA HIS A 99 13.72 3.08 -22.46
C HIS A 99 14.40 1.71 -22.44
N PHE A 100 13.90 0.72 -21.67
CA PHE A 100 14.53 -0.62 -21.62
C PHE A 100 14.70 -1.24 -23.03
N ALA A 101 13.72 -1.03 -23.92
CA ALA A 101 13.74 -1.58 -25.27
C ALA A 101 14.95 -1.11 -26.10
N ALA A 102 15.41 0.13 -25.89
CA ALA A 102 16.58 0.68 -26.58
C ALA A 102 17.90 0.09 -26.05
N ALA A 103 17.92 -0.38 -24.80
CA ALA A 103 19.10 -0.99 -24.19
C ALA A 103 19.25 -2.48 -24.53
N MET A 104 18.18 -3.13 -25.01
CA MET A 104 18.16 -4.58 -25.27
C MET A 104 18.50 -4.97 -26.72
N PRO A 105 19.22 -6.10 -26.92
CA PRO A 105 19.40 -6.72 -28.23
C PRO A 105 18.05 -7.07 -28.88
N PRO A 106 17.91 -6.95 -30.21
CA PRO A 106 16.65 -7.25 -30.90
C PRO A 106 16.10 -8.67 -30.65
N SER A 107 16.99 -9.66 -30.52
CA SER A 107 16.62 -11.07 -30.31
C SER A 107 15.97 -11.35 -28.95
N ALA A 108 16.28 -10.56 -27.92
CA ALA A 108 15.77 -10.75 -26.56
C ALA A 108 14.64 -9.76 -26.19
N ARG A 109 14.41 -8.74 -27.02
CA ARG A 109 13.50 -7.62 -26.71
C ARG A 109 12.04 -8.05 -26.58
N SER A 110 11.59 -9.01 -27.38
CA SER A 110 10.18 -9.42 -27.43
C SER A 110 9.68 -9.97 -26.10
N GLY A 111 10.50 -10.76 -25.39
CA GLY A 111 10.14 -11.32 -24.08
C GLY A 111 9.93 -10.24 -23.01
N ALA A 112 10.88 -9.29 -22.92
CA ALA A 112 10.76 -8.16 -22.00
C ALA A 112 9.59 -7.23 -22.37
N GLN A 113 9.36 -6.98 -23.67
CA GLN A 113 8.23 -6.17 -24.13
C GLN A 113 6.89 -6.79 -23.77
N LEU A 114 6.70 -8.08 -24.04
CA LEU A 114 5.48 -8.80 -23.70
C LEU A 114 5.21 -8.77 -22.19
N ALA A 115 6.25 -8.94 -21.37
CA ALA A 115 6.12 -8.83 -19.92
C ALA A 115 5.72 -7.41 -19.48
N TYR A 116 6.31 -6.37 -20.07
CA TYR A 116 5.95 -4.99 -19.78
C TYR A 116 4.53 -4.64 -20.22
N ASP A 117 4.10 -5.08 -21.41
CA ASP A 117 2.75 -4.91 -21.91
C ASP A 117 1.71 -5.61 -21.01
N ALA A 118 2.05 -6.79 -20.48
CA ALA A 118 1.22 -7.50 -19.52
C ALA A 118 1.07 -6.73 -18.20
N ILE A 119 2.13 -6.10 -17.69
CA ILE A 119 2.07 -5.21 -16.52
C ILE A 119 1.09 -4.06 -16.77
N ALA A 120 1.23 -3.39 -17.93
CA ALA A 120 0.38 -2.25 -18.29
C ALA A 120 -1.10 -2.65 -18.43
N ALA A 121 -1.38 -3.75 -19.14
CA ALA A 121 -2.74 -4.27 -19.29
C ALA A 121 -3.37 -4.65 -17.95
N ALA A 122 -2.64 -5.39 -17.10
CA ALA A 122 -3.13 -5.77 -15.78
C ALA A 122 -3.37 -4.56 -14.88
N ALA A 123 -2.52 -3.54 -14.94
CA ALA A 123 -2.70 -2.28 -14.20
C ALA A 123 -3.96 -1.52 -14.64
N VAL A 124 -4.23 -1.45 -15.95
CA VAL A 124 -5.45 -0.82 -16.49
C VAL A 124 -6.70 -1.59 -16.04
N ILE A 125 -6.68 -2.93 -16.10
CA ILE A 125 -7.80 -3.76 -15.65
C ILE A 125 -8.04 -3.60 -14.14
N ALA A 126 -6.97 -3.60 -13.33
CA ALA A 126 -7.06 -3.37 -11.89
C ALA A 126 -7.66 -1.99 -11.56
N ALA A 127 -7.22 -0.95 -12.27
CA ALA A 127 -7.76 0.40 -12.12
C ALA A 127 -9.25 0.44 -12.52
N ALA A 128 -9.65 -0.27 -13.57
CA ALA A 128 -11.06 -0.37 -13.97
C ALA A 128 -11.91 -1.05 -12.89
N PHE A 129 -11.46 -2.16 -12.30
CA PHE A 129 -12.15 -2.79 -11.18
C PHE A 129 -12.25 -1.86 -9.96
N PHE A 130 -11.17 -1.15 -9.62
CA PHE A 130 -11.17 -0.18 -8.52
C PHE A 130 -12.17 0.95 -8.75
N VAL A 131 -12.20 1.54 -9.96
CA VAL A 131 -13.14 2.61 -10.32
C VAL A 131 -14.57 2.10 -10.30
N ALA A 132 -14.83 0.91 -10.86
CA ALA A 132 -16.16 0.30 -10.86
C ALA A 132 -16.67 0.08 -9.43
N GLY A 133 -15.84 -0.43 -8.51
CA GLY A 133 -16.21 -0.58 -7.11
C GLY A 133 -16.47 0.76 -6.42
N ALA A 134 -15.59 1.75 -6.64
CA ALA A 134 -15.80 3.09 -6.12
C ALA A 134 -17.16 3.68 -6.54
N LEU A 135 -17.54 3.53 -7.82
CA LEU A 135 -18.83 4.00 -8.37
C LEU A 135 -20.03 3.29 -7.73
N ILE A 136 -19.95 1.98 -7.46
CA ILE A 136 -21.05 1.24 -6.82
C ILE A 136 -21.31 1.71 -5.39
N VAL A 137 -20.26 2.17 -4.69
CA VAL A 137 -20.37 2.63 -3.30
C VAL A 137 -20.89 4.08 -3.20
N VAL A 138 -20.87 4.85 -4.29
CA VAL A 138 -21.29 6.26 -4.33
C VAL A 138 -22.67 6.53 -3.71
N PRO A 139 -23.74 5.77 -4.01
CA PRO A 139 -25.06 6.03 -3.41
C PRO A 139 -25.06 5.87 -1.88
N SER A 140 -24.34 4.87 -1.36
CA SER A 140 -24.19 4.67 0.09
C SER A 140 -23.37 5.78 0.73
N PHE A 141 -22.34 6.27 0.04
CA PHE A 141 -21.59 7.44 0.48
C PHE A 141 -22.45 8.70 0.55
N PHE A 142 -23.29 8.96 -0.45
CA PHE A 142 -24.21 10.10 -0.41
C PHE A 142 -25.23 10.01 0.72
N ARG A 143 -25.76 8.81 1.02
CA ARG A 143 -26.62 8.60 2.19
C ARG A 143 -25.89 8.90 3.49
N PHE A 144 -24.65 8.43 3.63
CA PHE A 144 -23.79 8.70 4.78
C PHE A 144 -23.50 10.20 4.99
N ILE A 145 -23.26 10.95 3.92
CA ILE A 145 -23.06 12.39 4.00
C ILE A 145 -24.36 13.11 4.40
N ARG A 146 -25.49 12.72 3.80
CA ARG A 146 -26.82 13.27 4.14
C ARG A 146 -27.22 13.03 5.59
N SER A 147 -26.78 11.92 6.20
CA SER A 147 -27.03 11.63 7.61
C SER A 147 -26.04 12.32 8.57
N GLY A 148 -25.26 13.31 8.11
CA GLY A 148 -24.32 14.06 8.95
C GLY A 148 -22.95 13.39 9.15
N GLY A 149 -22.67 12.29 8.45
CA GLY A 149 -21.42 11.54 8.58
C GLY A 149 -20.15 12.33 8.21
N TRP A 150 -20.30 13.44 7.47
CA TRP A 150 -19.19 14.29 7.04
C TRP A 150 -18.31 14.77 8.20
N VAL A 151 -18.90 15.16 9.34
CA VAL A 151 -18.14 15.68 10.50
C VAL A 151 -17.12 14.67 11.01
N GLY A 152 -17.42 13.38 10.91
CA GLY A 152 -16.53 12.31 11.34
C GLY A 152 -15.34 12.06 10.42
N VAL A 153 -15.43 12.40 9.14
CA VAL A 153 -14.41 12.10 8.12
C VAL A 153 -13.72 13.33 7.54
N ARG A 154 -14.29 14.53 7.74
CA ARG A 154 -13.82 15.79 7.11
C ARG A 154 -12.32 16.04 7.28
N THR A 155 -11.78 15.77 8.47
CA THR A 155 -10.38 16.07 8.78
C THR A 155 -9.43 15.22 7.94
N ASN A 156 -9.74 13.94 7.76
CA ASN A 156 -8.92 13.01 6.96
C ASN A 156 -9.03 13.34 5.48
N VAL A 157 -10.24 13.64 4.99
CA VAL A 157 -10.48 14.05 3.60
C VAL A 157 -9.77 15.36 3.27
N LEU A 158 -9.87 16.38 4.12
CA LEU A 158 -9.21 17.67 3.91
C LEU A 158 -7.67 17.53 3.90
N ARG A 159 -7.10 16.70 4.77
CA ARG A 159 -5.65 16.40 4.75
C ARG A 159 -5.24 15.72 3.44
N SER A 160 -6.05 14.80 2.94
CA SER A 160 -5.79 14.09 1.67
C SER A 160 -5.91 15.01 0.46
N LEU A 161 -6.90 15.92 0.46
CA LEU A 161 -7.05 16.96 -0.55
C LEU A 161 -5.87 17.94 -0.55
N PHE A 162 -5.42 18.38 0.63
CA PHE A 162 -4.24 19.23 0.75
C PHE A 162 -2.98 18.53 0.23
N ALA A 163 -2.76 17.27 0.63
CA ALA A 163 -1.64 16.47 0.16
C ALA A 163 -1.68 16.27 -1.38
N LEU A 164 -2.87 16.03 -1.94
CA LEU A 164 -3.07 15.95 -3.38
C LEU A 164 -2.73 17.27 -4.09
N ALA A 165 -3.21 18.40 -3.58
CA ALA A 165 -2.90 19.71 -4.15
C ALA A 165 -1.39 20.00 -4.12
N LEU A 166 -0.72 19.65 -3.02
CA LEU A 166 0.73 19.76 -2.87
C LEU A 166 1.47 18.85 -3.86
N THR A 167 1.06 17.59 -4.02
CA THR A 167 1.65 16.67 -5.01
C THR A 167 1.44 17.19 -6.43
N THR A 168 0.23 17.61 -6.81
CA THR A 168 -0.03 18.13 -8.16
C THR A 168 0.81 19.37 -8.45
N THR A 169 0.88 20.30 -7.50
CA THR A 169 1.68 21.54 -7.64
C THR A 169 3.17 21.23 -7.74
N GLY A 170 3.67 20.34 -6.87
CA GLY A 170 5.07 19.91 -6.90
C GLY A 170 5.44 19.22 -8.20
N LEU A 171 4.54 18.40 -8.77
CA LEU A 171 4.75 17.74 -10.06
C LEU A 171 4.88 18.76 -11.19
N LEU A 172 3.97 19.73 -11.27
CA LEU A 172 4.00 20.79 -12.29
C LEU A 172 5.25 21.65 -12.17
N ALA A 173 5.64 22.04 -10.95
CA ALA A 173 6.84 22.82 -10.69
C ALA A 173 8.12 22.04 -11.09
N LEU A 174 8.21 20.75 -10.70
CA LEU A 174 9.32 19.89 -11.08
C LEU A 174 9.41 19.66 -12.58
N ALA A 175 8.28 19.42 -13.26
CA ALA A 175 8.24 19.25 -14.71
C ALA A 175 8.71 20.53 -15.42
N SER A 176 8.21 21.69 -14.99
CA SER A 176 8.64 22.99 -15.52
C SER A 176 10.13 23.23 -15.30
N TRP A 177 10.65 22.96 -14.11
CA TRP A 177 12.09 23.12 -13.83
C TRP A 177 12.94 22.14 -14.64
N ALA A 178 12.50 20.89 -14.79
CA ALA A 178 13.20 19.87 -15.56
C ALA A 178 13.39 20.25 -17.04
N HIS A 179 12.50 21.07 -17.62
CA HIS A 179 12.68 21.59 -18.98
C HIS A 179 13.87 22.54 -19.14
N HIS A 180 14.35 23.13 -18.05
CA HIS A 180 15.53 24.00 -18.05
C HIS A 180 16.83 23.28 -17.69
N LEU A 181 16.78 21.97 -17.41
CA LEU A 181 17.92 21.18 -16.99
C LEU A 181 18.47 20.33 -18.14
N THR A 182 19.80 20.22 -18.19
CA THR A 182 20.48 19.28 -19.09
C THR A 182 20.15 17.83 -18.72
N ALA A 183 20.41 16.90 -19.64
CA ALA A 183 20.27 15.47 -19.35
C ALA A 183 21.15 15.01 -18.18
N HIS A 184 22.37 15.55 -18.04
CA HIS A 184 23.24 15.20 -16.92
C HIS A 184 22.67 15.65 -15.58
N GLN A 185 22.18 16.90 -15.48
CA GLN A 185 21.58 17.44 -14.26
C GLN A 185 20.34 16.66 -13.82
N ARG A 186 19.46 16.27 -14.76
CA ARG A 186 18.26 15.48 -14.48
C ARG A 186 18.56 14.05 -13.99
N ASN A 187 19.73 13.51 -14.33
CA ASN A 187 20.14 12.14 -14.04
C ASN A 187 21.22 12.06 -12.94
N GLY A 188 21.13 12.94 -11.93
CA GLY A 188 21.99 12.89 -10.74
C GLY A 188 23.19 13.84 -10.76
N GLY A 189 23.42 14.58 -11.86
CA GLY A 189 24.44 15.62 -11.93
C GLY A 189 24.14 16.89 -11.11
N ASP A 190 22.89 17.06 -10.67
CA ASP A 190 22.46 18.15 -9.80
C ASP A 190 21.92 17.61 -8.45
N PRO A 191 22.63 17.83 -7.33
CA PRO A 191 22.22 17.33 -6.02
C PRO A 191 20.95 18.00 -5.48
N TRP A 192 20.67 19.25 -5.86
CA TRP A 192 19.45 19.96 -5.44
C TRP A 192 18.23 19.47 -6.16
N TYR A 193 18.33 19.29 -7.47
CA TYR A 193 17.25 18.67 -8.22
C TYR A 193 16.95 17.25 -7.70
N SER A 194 17.99 16.44 -7.46
CA SER A 194 17.84 15.08 -6.93
C SER A 194 17.19 15.06 -5.54
N GLY A 195 17.61 15.98 -4.65
CA GLY A 195 17.02 16.13 -3.32
C GLY A 195 15.53 16.50 -3.38
N ILE A 196 15.15 17.43 -4.25
CA ILE A 196 13.76 17.87 -4.42
C ILE A 196 12.90 16.77 -5.04
N VAL A 197 13.42 16.01 -6.03
CA VAL A 197 12.73 14.83 -6.58
C VAL A 197 12.49 13.78 -5.51
N LEU A 198 13.46 13.53 -4.62
CA LEU A 198 13.29 12.61 -3.49
C LEU A 198 12.23 13.12 -2.50
N THR A 199 12.26 14.39 -2.13
CA THR A 199 11.23 15.00 -1.28
C THR A 199 9.85 14.89 -1.92
N PHE A 200 9.74 15.15 -3.22
CA PHE A 200 8.50 14.99 -3.98
C PHE A 200 7.99 13.55 -3.99
N ALA A 201 8.88 12.57 -4.18
CA ALA A 201 8.52 11.16 -4.11
C ALA A 201 7.94 10.78 -2.74
N LEU A 202 8.53 11.28 -1.64
CA LEU A 202 7.99 11.07 -0.30
C LEU A 202 6.61 11.70 -0.12
N ILE A 203 6.40 12.91 -0.66
CA ILE A 203 5.09 13.57 -0.66
C ILE A 203 4.06 12.74 -1.45
N ALA A 204 4.42 12.23 -2.62
CA ALA A 204 3.52 11.38 -3.42
C ALA A 204 3.12 10.09 -2.69
N VAL A 205 4.06 9.42 -2.02
CA VAL A 205 3.78 8.25 -1.18
C VAL A 205 2.85 8.62 -0.02
N ALA A 206 3.12 9.74 0.67
CA ALA A 206 2.26 10.22 1.74
C ALA A 206 0.84 10.53 1.25
N THR A 207 0.69 11.11 0.05
CA THR A 207 -0.61 11.38 -0.57
C THR A 207 -1.39 10.09 -0.83
N VAL A 208 -0.76 9.06 -1.42
CA VAL A 208 -1.39 7.74 -1.61
C VAL A 208 -1.82 7.14 -0.28
N ALA A 209 -0.96 7.19 0.74
CA ALA A 209 -1.28 6.68 2.08
C ALA A 209 -2.46 7.42 2.73
N LEU A 210 -2.48 8.76 2.68
CA LEU A 210 -3.57 9.57 3.25
C LEU A 210 -4.92 9.31 2.57
N TRP A 211 -4.94 9.18 1.25
CA TRP A 211 -6.15 8.78 0.52
C TRP A 211 -6.62 7.39 0.91
N THR A 212 -5.70 6.42 0.99
CA THR A 212 -6.01 5.06 1.43
C THR A 212 -6.65 5.06 2.83
N LEU A 213 -6.06 5.78 3.77
CA LEU A 213 -6.56 5.91 5.14
C LEU A 213 -7.92 6.61 5.21
N SER A 214 -8.13 7.63 4.36
CA SER A 214 -9.43 8.31 4.27
C SER A 214 -10.51 7.39 3.74
N VAL A 215 -10.20 6.59 2.72
CA VAL A 215 -11.13 5.56 2.22
C VAL A 215 -11.41 4.51 3.29
N PHE A 216 -10.41 4.10 4.07
CA PHE A 216 -10.61 3.16 5.19
C PHE A 216 -11.58 3.71 6.23
N ASP A 217 -11.42 4.97 6.64
CA ASP A 217 -12.29 5.62 7.62
C ASP A 217 -13.73 5.77 7.09
N VAL A 218 -13.89 6.17 5.83
CA VAL A 218 -15.20 6.26 5.18
C VAL A 218 -15.86 4.88 5.08
N VAL A 219 -15.20 3.91 4.45
CA VAL A 219 -15.76 2.58 4.17
C VAL A 219 -16.12 1.84 5.47
N ARG A 220 -15.39 2.04 6.57
CA ARG A 220 -15.76 1.46 7.87
C ARG A 220 -17.08 1.98 8.43
N ARG A 221 -17.50 3.18 8.04
CA ARG A 221 -18.73 3.83 8.50
C ARG A 221 -19.91 3.66 7.55
N LEU A 222 -19.67 3.19 6.31
CA LEU A 222 -20.74 2.98 5.34
C LEU A 222 -21.58 1.75 5.70
N GLU A 223 -22.89 1.88 5.59
CA GLU A 223 -23.82 0.75 5.64
C GLU A 223 -24.03 0.22 4.22
N LEU A 224 -23.34 -0.88 3.91
CA LEU A 224 -23.43 -1.54 2.61
C LEU A 224 -24.44 -2.68 2.70
N THR A 225 -25.32 -2.76 1.70
CA THR A 225 -26.22 -3.90 1.56
C THR A 225 -25.42 -5.15 1.17
N SER A 226 -25.94 -6.34 1.48
CA SER A 226 -25.28 -7.61 1.15
C SER A 226 -24.99 -7.76 -0.35
N ARG A 227 -25.85 -7.20 -1.21
CA ARG A 227 -25.65 -7.19 -2.66
C ARG A 227 -24.45 -6.35 -3.06
N VAL A 228 -24.35 -5.12 -2.56
CA VAL A 228 -23.22 -4.23 -2.84
C VAL A 228 -21.93 -4.86 -2.32
N LEU A 229 -21.94 -5.40 -1.10
CA LEU A 229 -20.77 -6.04 -0.51
C LEU A 229 -20.28 -7.25 -1.33
N ARG A 230 -21.19 -8.03 -1.91
CA ARG A 230 -20.84 -9.14 -2.80
C ARG A 230 -20.18 -8.64 -4.09
N ILE A 231 -20.70 -7.59 -4.71
CA ILE A 231 -20.10 -7.03 -5.94
C ILE A 231 -18.72 -6.44 -5.65
N GLU A 232 -18.61 -5.64 -4.58
CA GLU A 232 -17.33 -5.10 -4.09
C GLU A 232 -16.31 -6.22 -3.86
N SER A 233 -16.74 -7.32 -3.25
CA SER A 233 -15.87 -8.46 -3.00
C SER A 233 -15.35 -9.12 -4.28
N THR A 234 -16.16 -9.16 -5.34
CA THR A 234 -15.75 -9.68 -6.64
C THR A 234 -14.74 -8.75 -7.30
N PHE A 235 -14.95 -7.44 -7.25
CA PHE A 235 -13.96 -6.47 -7.75
C PHE A 235 -12.66 -6.51 -6.96
N ALA A 236 -12.72 -6.66 -5.63
CA ALA A 236 -11.52 -6.84 -4.81
C ALA A 236 -10.76 -8.12 -5.20
N GLN A 237 -11.44 -9.23 -5.46
CA GLN A 237 -10.79 -10.45 -5.99
C GLN A 237 -10.13 -10.21 -7.35
N GLY A 238 -10.79 -9.47 -8.25
CA GLY A 238 -10.22 -9.08 -9.54
C GLY A 238 -8.96 -8.21 -9.39
N VAL A 239 -8.99 -7.19 -8.54
CA VAL A 239 -7.81 -6.35 -8.23
C VAL A 239 -6.68 -7.19 -7.65
N ALA A 240 -6.98 -8.10 -6.72
CA ALA A 240 -5.97 -8.97 -6.12
C ALA A 240 -5.29 -9.88 -7.16
N ALA A 241 -6.06 -10.46 -8.07
CA ALA A 241 -5.51 -11.26 -9.17
C ALA A 241 -4.58 -10.43 -10.08
N MET A 242 -4.96 -9.18 -10.39
CA MET A 242 -4.13 -8.29 -11.19
C MET A 242 -2.85 -7.85 -10.46
N VAL A 243 -2.90 -7.61 -9.15
CA VAL A 243 -1.69 -7.32 -8.33
C VAL A 243 -0.66 -8.46 -8.41
N ILE A 244 -1.13 -9.70 -8.34
CA ILE A 244 -0.26 -10.88 -8.48
C ILE A 244 0.29 -10.97 -9.90
N ALA A 245 -0.56 -10.80 -10.92
CA ALA A 245 -0.15 -10.82 -12.33
C ALA A 245 0.92 -9.76 -12.64
N ILE A 246 0.73 -8.53 -12.16
CA ILE A 246 1.71 -7.43 -12.26
C ILE A 246 3.04 -7.83 -11.63
N SER A 247 3.03 -8.45 -10.45
CA SER A 247 4.25 -8.85 -9.74
C SER A 247 5.01 -9.96 -10.47
N VAL A 248 4.29 -10.95 -11.01
CA VAL A 248 4.89 -12.03 -11.80
C VAL A 248 5.49 -11.47 -13.10
N ALA A 249 4.72 -10.66 -13.84
CA ALA A 249 5.19 -10.06 -15.09
C ALA A 249 6.39 -9.12 -14.86
N ALA A 250 6.42 -8.37 -13.76
CA ALA A 250 7.57 -7.57 -13.37
C ALA A 250 8.82 -8.41 -13.06
N GLY A 251 8.65 -9.58 -12.42
CA GLY A 251 9.74 -10.54 -12.21
C GLY A 251 10.30 -11.07 -13.53
N VAL A 252 9.43 -11.41 -14.49
CA VAL A 252 9.85 -11.84 -15.84
C VAL A 252 10.57 -10.72 -16.57
N TRP A 253 10.02 -9.50 -16.56
CA TRP A 253 10.65 -8.33 -17.15
C TRP A 253 12.05 -8.07 -16.56
N TRP A 254 12.17 -8.07 -15.22
CA TRP A 254 13.45 -7.87 -14.55
C TRP A 254 14.45 -8.97 -14.93
N HIS A 255 14.05 -10.23 -14.92
CA HIS A 255 14.92 -11.34 -15.32
C HIS A 255 15.45 -11.16 -16.75
N GLN A 256 14.58 -10.85 -17.71
CA GLN A 256 14.96 -10.66 -19.11
C GLN A 256 15.94 -9.50 -19.30
N VAL A 257 15.69 -8.36 -18.67
CA VAL A 257 16.59 -7.19 -18.72
C VAL A 257 17.90 -7.49 -17.98
N GLY A 258 17.85 -8.22 -16.87
CA GLY A 258 19.02 -8.59 -16.09
C GLY A 258 19.98 -9.52 -16.82
N GLU A 259 19.47 -10.45 -17.64
CA GLU A 259 20.31 -11.33 -18.45
C GLU A 259 20.95 -10.60 -19.64
N HIS A 260 20.21 -9.73 -20.31
CA HIS A 260 20.62 -9.20 -21.61
C HIS A 260 21.14 -7.76 -21.57
N ALA A 261 20.82 -7.00 -20.52
CA ALA A 261 21.23 -5.61 -20.35
C ALA A 261 21.39 -5.22 -18.86
N PRO A 262 22.19 -5.95 -18.05
CA PRO A 262 22.32 -5.67 -16.62
C PRO A 262 22.85 -4.25 -16.33
N TRP A 263 23.66 -3.66 -17.23
CA TRP A 263 24.15 -2.28 -17.10
C TRP A 263 23.01 -1.25 -17.08
N PHE A 264 21.90 -1.53 -17.76
CA PHE A 264 20.73 -0.65 -17.78
C PHE A 264 20.11 -0.51 -16.37
N LEU A 265 20.02 -1.61 -15.63
CA LEU A 265 19.46 -1.64 -14.27
C LEU A 265 20.29 -0.86 -13.26
N GLN A 266 21.59 -0.69 -13.52
CA GLN A 266 22.50 0.11 -12.69
C GLN A 266 22.69 1.54 -13.18
N GLY A 267 22.22 1.88 -14.38
CA GLY A 267 22.56 3.14 -15.04
C GLY A 267 24.04 3.25 -15.40
N SER A 268 24.72 2.12 -15.64
CA SER A 268 26.13 2.06 -16.03
C SER A 268 26.31 2.28 -17.54
N PRO A 269 27.53 2.61 -18.01
CA PRO A 269 27.83 2.72 -19.44
C PRO A 269 27.42 1.47 -20.22
N HIS A 270 27.03 1.67 -21.48
CA HIS A 270 26.55 0.60 -22.35
C HIS A 270 27.59 -0.53 -22.47
N GLY A 271 27.15 -1.78 -22.24
CA GLY A 271 27.99 -2.98 -22.30
C GLY A 271 28.88 -3.22 -21.08
N ALA A 272 28.80 -2.40 -20.03
CA ALA A 272 29.55 -2.63 -18.80
C ALA A 272 29.08 -3.91 -18.08
N SER A 273 30.02 -4.66 -17.50
CA SER A 273 29.70 -5.75 -16.57
C SER A 273 29.08 -5.16 -15.30
N ALA A 274 27.78 -5.37 -15.14
CA ALA A 274 27.01 -4.87 -14.00
C ALA A 274 26.22 -6.03 -13.36
N SER A 275 25.92 -5.90 -12.07
CA SER A 275 25.02 -6.82 -11.39
C SER A 275 23.57 -6.50 -11.75
N PRO A 276 22.74 -7.48 -12.12
CA PRO A 276 21.31 -7.26 -12.37
C PRO A 276 20.53 -6.98 -11.08
N ILE A 277 21.18 -7.07 -9.92
CA ILE A 277 20.59 -6.86 -8.60
C ILE A 277 21.05 -5.50 -8.08
N THR A 278 20.11 -4.57 -7.97
CA THR A 278 20.34 -3.25 -7.38
C THR A 278 19.44 -3.05 -6.16
N LEU A 279 19.89 -2.21 -5.21
CA LEU A 279 19.09 -1.91 -4.02
C LEU A 279 17.69 -1.38 -4.36
N PRO A 280 17.50 -0.44 -5.32
CA PRO A 280 16.17 -0.01 -5.73
C PRO A 280 15.27 -1.16 -6.21
N LEU A 281 15.80 -2.08 -7.02
CA LEU A 281 15.03 -3.22 -7.53
C LEU A 281 14.66 -4.22 -6.42
N ILE A 282 15.57 -4.46 -5.46
CA ILE A 282 15.25 -5.27 -4.27
C ILE A 282 14.09 -4.64 -3.50
N LEU A 283 14.12 -3.32 -3.28
CA LEU A 283 13.07 -2.61 -2.54
C LEU A 283 11.73 -2.66 -3.29
N VAL A 284 11.74 -2.44 -4.62
CA VAL A 284 10.53 -2.51 -5.46
C VAL A 284 9.98 -3.94 -5.49
N GLY A 285 10.82 -4.94 -5.78
CA GLY A 285 10.41 -6.35 -5.81
C GLY A 285 9.86 -6.82 -4.46
N SER A 286 10.49 -6.40 -3.35
CA SER A 286 9.99 -6.69 -1.99
C SER A 286 8.64 -6.04 -1.73
N ALA A 287 8.45 -4.78 -2.12
CA ALA A 287 7.17 -4.08 -1.98
C ALA A 287 6.05 -4.74 -2.81
N MET A 288 6.35 -5.17 -4.04
CA MET A 288 5.41 -5.91 -4.90
C MET A 288 5.07 -7.29 -4.32
N ALA A 289 6.05 -8.01 -3.77
CA ALA A 289 5.83 -9.29 -3.10
C ALA A 289 4.94 -9.12 -1.84
N VAL A 290 5.22 -8.13 -1.00
CA VAL A 290 4.39 -7.80 0.17
C VAL A 290 2.98 -7.41 -0.26
N SER A 291 2.84 -6.60 -1.31
CA SER A 291 1.54 -6.24 -1.88
C SER A 291 0.77 -7.48 -2.34
N SER A 292 1.40 -8.42 -3.06
CA SER A 292 0.78 -9.68 -3.49
C SER A 292 0.34 -10.56 -2.32
N LEU A 293 1.16 -10.67 -1.27
CA LEU A 293 0.80 -11.40 -0.06
C LEU A 293 -0.42 -10.78 0.64
N LEU A 294 -0.46 -9.45 0.76
CA LEU A 294 -1.59 -8.74 1.33
C LEU A 294 -2.87 -8.94 0.47
N ALA A 295 -2.76 -8.85 -0.86
CA ALA A 295 -3.88 -9.14 -1.77
C ALA A 295 -4.44 -10.55 -1.54
N MET A 296 -3.58 -11.56 -1.50
CA MET A 296 -3.97 -12.95 -1.24
C MET A 296 -4.66 -13.10 0.13
N LEU A 297 -4.10 -12.53 1.18
CA LEU A 297 -4.70 -12.54 2.53
C LEU A 297 -6.07 -11.86 2.54
N GLY A 298 -6.24 -10.78 1.79
CA GLY A 298 -7.53 -10.10 1.62
C GLY A 298 -8.58 -11.00 0.95
N VAL A 299 -8.20 -11.69 -0.13
CA VAL A 299 -9.06 -12.63 -0.87
C VAL A 299 -9.45 -13.83 -0.02
N LEU A 300 -8.50 -14.48 0.65
CA LEU A 300 -8.77 -15.65 1.49
C LEU A 300 -9.84 -15.36 2.55
N ARG A 301 -9.85 -14.14 3.09
CA ARG A 301 -10.87 -13.70 4.04
C ARG A 301 -12.22 -13.44 3.42
N ILE A 302 -12.25 -12.83 2.25
CA ILE A 302 -13.49 -12.63 1.49
C ILE A 302 -14.13 -14.00 1.23
N VAL A 303 -13.37 -14.95 0.70
CA VAL A 303 -13.85 -16.30 0.37
C VAL A 303 -14.30 -17.05 1.62
N SER A 304 -13.52 -17.00 2.71
CA SER A 304 -13.89 -17.60 3.99
C SER A 304 -15.19 -17.04 4.56
N ALA A 305 -15.42 -15.73 4.41
CA ALA A 305 -16.65 -15.08 4.85
C ALA A 305 -17.86 -15.52 4.02
N GLN A 306 -17.69 -15.61 2.70
CA GLN A 306 -18.74 -16.04 1.76
C GLN A 306 -19.18 -17.48 2.05
N HIS A 307 -18.23 -18.41 2.23
CA HIS A 307 -18.56 -19.80 2.57
C HIS A 307 -19.31 -19.93 3.89
N ARG A 308 -18.99 -19.11 4.90
CA ARG A 308 -19.74 -19.11 6.18
C ARG A 308 -21.18 -18.64 6.01
N LEU A 309 -21.43 -17.65 5.14
CA LEU A 309 -22.78 -17.19 4.82
C LEU A 309 -23.59 -18.26 4.06
N GLU A 310 -22.95 -18.94 3.10
CA GLU A 310 -23.59 -20.04 2.34
C GLU A 310 -23.89 -21.26 3.22
N ALA A 311 -23.02 -21.58 4.18
CA ALA A 311 -23.26 -22.64 5.13
C ALA A 311 -24.44 -22.31 6.07
N ALA A 312 -24.50 -21.08 6.59
CA ALA A 312 -25.61 -20.64 7.43
C ALA A 312 -26.95 -20.61 6.66
N ALA A 313 -26.94 -20.18 5.40
CA ALA A 313 -28.14 -20.15 4.57
C ALA A 313 -28.69 -21.54 4.22
N ARG A 314 -27.85 -22.59 4.21
CA ARG A 314 -28.26 -23.98 3.97
C ARG A 314 -28.79 -24.70 5.22
N ALA A 315 -28.54 -24.15 6.41
CA ALA A 315 -28.99 -24.74 7.67
C ALA A 315 -30.40 -24.30 8.08
N HIS A 316 -31.00 -23.36 7.35
CA HIS A 316 -32.36 -22.85 7.53
C HIS A 316 -33.25 -23.29 6.38
#